data_AF-A0A4S4MBD0-F1
#
_entry.id   AF-A0A4S4MBD0-F1
#
_cell.length_a   1.000
_cell.length_b   1.000
_cell.length_c   1.000
_cell.angle_alpha   90.00
_cell.angle_beta   90.00
_cell.angle_gamma   90.00
#
_symmetry.space_group_name_H-M   'P 1'
#
loop_
_entity.id
_entity.type
_entity.pdbx_description
1 polymer ?
#
loop_
_entity_poly.entity_id
_entity_poly.type
_entity_poly.pdbx_seq_one_letter_code
_entity_poly.pdbx_strand_id
1 'polypeptide(L)'
;MSANDQRGPARVLWMSSLESNPDHYDPKDWQLVNSLHSYEGSKYQIDLIGAELNRRALKTRSLSTRHFVVHPGVVYTAIDVVLLGAFLHQLKHLVFYVARFVGSPHHTITTWNGASAAVHVALASLAYIPVFFSSASADKPSMTAHEISSKSNSTTANGTANGPVHPIPARLHSITDRMGTSLVGAQPIKAWGEHEEESVKLVNRCEKLYQSFAAAEGRKVEGGPASNGDVADALLT
;
A
#
# COMPACT_ATOMS: atom_id res chain seq x y z
N MET A 1 -33.83 1.30 -14.19
CA MET A 1 -32.63 1.41 -13.34
C MET A 1 -32.95 0.76 -12.01
N SER A 2 -32.24 -0.31 -11.66
CA SER A 2 -32.36 -0.92 -10.32
C SER A 2 -31.88 0.09 -9.27
N ALA A 3 -32.40 0.04 -8.04
CA ALA A 3 -31.98 0.93 -6.95
C ALA A 3 -30.46 0.93 -6.68
N ASN A 4 -29.73 -0.08 -7.17
CA ASN A 4 -28.27 -0.16 -7.13
C ASN A 4 -27.54 0.78 -8.12
N ASP A 5 -28.16 1.21 -9.22
CA ASP A 5 -27.51 2.13 -10.19
C ASP A 5 -27.37 3.57 -9.65
N GLN A 6 -28.04 3.90 -8.56
CA GLN A 6 -28.01 5.22 -7.93
C GLN A 6 -26.83 5.38 -6.96
N ARG A 7 -26.21 4.27 -6.53
CA ARG A 7 -25.08 4.29 -5.60
C ARG A 7 -23.82 4.02 -6.40
N GLY A 8 -22.94 5.02 -6.51
CA GLY A 8 -21.63 4.85 -7.14
C GLY A 8 -20.85 3.65 -6.58
N PRO A 9 -19.79 3.20 -7.27
CA PRO A 9 -19.13 1.93 -6.92
C PRO A 9 -18.62 1.96 -5.47
N ALA A 10 -18.80 0.82 -4.79
CA ALA A 10 -18.33 0.61 -3.43
C ALA A 10 -16.81 0.80 -3.34
N ARG A 11 -16.29 1.02 -2.13
CA ARG A 11 -14.86 1.27 -1.88
C ARG A 11 -14.34 0.38 -0.76
N VAL A 12 -13.16 -0.18 -0.95
CA VAL A 12 -12.40 -0.89 0.08
C VAL A 12 -11.11 -0.13 0.35
N LEU A 13 -10.90 0.22 1.62
CA LEU A 13 -9.71 0.93 2.07
C LEU A 13 -8.79 -0.06 2.79
N TRP A 14 -7.57 -0.20 2.27
CA TRP A 14 -6.53 -1.09 2.76
C TRP A 14 -5.57 -0.28 3.63
N MET A 15 -5.55 -0.56 4.93
CA MET A 15 -4.76 0.19 5.91
C MET A 15 -3.32 -0.33 5.99
N SER A 16 -2.44 0.30 5.22
CA SER A 16 -1.00 0.09 5.23
C SER A 16 -0.30 0.90 6.33
N SER A 17 1.02 1.04 6.24
CA SER A 17 1.88 1.76 7.17
C SER A 17 2.93 2.58 6.42
N LEU A 18 3.47 3.60 7.09
CA LEU A 18 4.68 4.28 6.64
C LEU A 18 5.87 3.31 6.52
N GLU A 19 5.93 2.35 7.45
CA GLU A 19 6.95 1.29 7.57
C GLU A 19 6.80 0.16 6.55
N SER A 20 5.82 0.24 5.62
CA SER A 20 5.75 -0.71 4.52
C SER A 20 7.01 -0.60 3.66
N ASN A 21 7.78 -1.69 3.62
CA ASN A 21 9.10 -1.75 3.00
C ASN A 21 9.26 -3.03 2.15
N PRO A 22 9.60 -2.92 0.85
CA PRO A 22 9.90 -4.09 0.01
C PRO A 22 11.03 -4.98 0.55
N ASP A 23 12.03 -4.41 1.23
CA ASP A 23 13.20 -5.18 1.70
C ASP A 23 12.84 -6.26 2.75
N HIS A 24 11.65 -6.16 3.35
CA HIS A 24 11.14 -7.10 4.36
C HIS A 24 10.11 -8.08 3.81
N TYR A 25 9.89 -8.07 2.49
CA TYR A 25 9.02 -9.01 1.80
C TYR A 25 9.86 -10.10 1.11
N ASP A 26 9.66 -11.34 1.53
CA ASP A 26 10.19 -12.52 0.84
C ASP A 26 9.03 -13.31 0.21
N PRO A 27 8.97 -13.45 -1.12
CA PRO A 27 7.99 -14.29 -1.81
C PRO A 27 7.96 -15.75 -1.32
N LYS A 28 9.09 -16.27 -0.84
CA LYS A 28 9.21 -17.64 -0.32
C LYS A 28 8.64 -17.76 1.09
N ASP A 29 8.84 -16.75 1.95
CA ASP A 29 8.23 -16.64 3.27
C ASP A 29 7.04 -15.68 3.27
N TRP A 30 6.10 -15.88 2.34
CA TRP A 30 4.93 -15.00 2.22
C TRP A 30 4.00 -15.07 3.44
N GLN A 31 4.08 -16.11 4.27
CA GLN A 31 3.33 -16.17 5.53
C GLN A 31 4.02 -15.36 6.63
N LEU A 32 5.23 -14.87 6.38
CA LEU A 32 6.05 -14.06 7.29
C LEU A 32 6.32 -14.78 8.62
N VAL A 33 6.40 -16.12 8.60
CA VAL A 33 6.57 -16.94 9.80
C VAL A 33 8.03 -17.01 10.24
N ASN A 34 8.97 -16.78 9.32
CA ASN A 34 10.41 -16.77 9.61
C ASN A 34 11.00 -15.36 9.62
N SER A 35 10.20 -14.33 9.33
CA SER A 35 10.65 -12.93 9.26
C SER A 35 10.71 -12.25 10.64
N LEU A 36 11.83 -11.55 10.90
CA LEU A 36 11.97 -10.64 12.04
C LEU A 36 11.24 -9.30 11.85
N HIS A 37 10.78 -9.02 10.62
CA HIS A 37 10.10 -7.80 10.20
C HIS A 37 8.71 -8.12 9.64
N SER A 38 7.98 -9.02 10.32
CA SER A 38 6.66 -9.50 9.88
C SER A 38 5.61 -8.37 9.84
N TYR A 39 5.73 -7.35 10.69
CA TYR A 39 4.87 -6.18 10.62
C TYR A 39 5.08 -5.43 9.30
N GLU A 40 6.31 -5.01 9.00
CA GLU A 40 6.67 -4.26 7.79
C GLU A 40 6.36 -5.05 6.52
N GLY A 41 6.70 -6.34 6.49
CA GLY A 41 6.38 -7.25 5.41
C GLY A 41 4.87 -7.37 5.18
N SER A 42 4.06 -7.51 6.25
CA SER A 42 2.60 -7.60 6.11
C SER A 42 1.99 -6.30 5.58
N LYS A 43 2.55 -5.15 5.96
CA LYS A 43 2.12 -3.84 5.45
C LYS A 43 2.50 -3.66 3.97
N TYR A 44 3.63 -4.21 3.55
CA TYR A 44 3.98 -4.26 2.13
C TYR A 44 3.05 -5.20 1.33
N GLN A 45 2.68 -6.36 1.89
CA GLN A 45 1.66 -7.23 1.26
C GLN A 45 0.31 -6.54 1.10
N ILE A 46 -0.12 -5.73 2.08
CA ILE A 46 -1.33 -4.90 1.96
C ILE A 46 -1.23 -3.93 0.78
N ASP A 47 -0.07 -3.29 0.57
CA ASP A 47 0.16 -2.42 -0.58
C ASP A 47 -0.02 -3.18 -1.90
N LEU A 48 0.63 -4.33 -2.03
CA LEU A 48 0.57 -5.17 -3.23
C LEU A 48 -0.86 -5.67 -3.51
N ILE A 49 -1.53 -6.22 -2.50
CA ILE A 49 -2.90 -6.77 -2.62
C ILE A 49 -3.89 -5.66 -2.97
N GLY A 50 -3.86 -4.53 -2.25
CA GLY A 50 -4.76 -3.41 -2.49
C GLY A 50 -4.61 -2.83 -3.89
N ALA A 51 -3.36 -2.70 -4.37
CA ALA A 51 -3.07 -2.23 -5.73
C ALA A 51 -3.53 -3.22 -6.81
N GLU A 52 -3.27 -4.51 -6.64
CA GLU A 52 -3.67 -5.53 -7.60
C GLU A 52 -5.19 -5.66 -7.70
N LEU A 53 -5.90 -5.69 -6.58
CA LEU A 53 -7.36 -5.71 -6.56
C LEU A 53 -7.95 -4.48 -7.25
N ASN A 54 -7.35 -3.31 -7.02
CA ASN A 54 -7.75 -2.09 -7.71
C ASN A 54 -7.51 -2.16 -9.23
N ARG A 55 -6.37 -2.72 -9.65
CA ARG A 55 -6.01 -2.94 -11.05
C ARG A 55 -6.99 -3.90 -11.73
N ARG A 56 -7.39 -4.98 -11.05
CA ARG A 56 -8.45 -5.90 -11.53
C ARG A 56 -9.79 -5.18 -11.64
N ALA A 57 -10.17 -4.42 -10.63
CA ALA A 57 -11.42 -3.67 -10.61
C ALA A 57 -11.55 -2.67 -11.76
N LEU A 58 -10.46 -2.02 -12.17
CA LEU A 58 -10.44 -1.12 -13.33
C LEU A 58 -10.60 -1.82 -14.68
N LYS A 59 -10.21 -3.08 -14.78
CA LYS A 59 -10.35 -3.85 -16.03
C LYS A 59 -11.79 -4.32 -16.23
N THR A 60 -12.58 -4.42 -15.17
CA THR A 60 -13.99 -4.80 -15.23
C THR A 60 -14.85 -3.59 -15.63
N ARG A 61 -15.67 -3.71 -16.69
CA ARG A 61 -16.53 -2.61 -17.22
C ARG A 61 -17.81 -2.33 -16.40
N SER A 62 -18.01 -3.02 -15.27
CA SER A 62 -19.19 -2.85 -14.40
C SER A 62 -18.91 -1.89 -13.23
N LEU A 63 -19.92 -1.65 -12.37
CA LEU A 63 -19.79 -0.95 -11.08
C LEU A 63 -18.91 -1.73 -10.09
N SER A 64 -17.64 -1.93 -10.45
CA SER A 64 -16.69 -2.71 -9.68
C SER A 64 -16.23 -1.94 -8.46
N THR A 65 -16.16 -2.63 -7.32
CA THR A 65 -15.64 -2.11 -6.07
C THR A 65 -14.22 -1.57 -6.27
N ARG A 66 -13.99 -0.30 -5.90
CA ARG A 66 -12.69 0.36 -6.01
C ARG A 66 -11.85 0.05 -4.77
N HIS A 67 -10.56 -0.22 -4.94
CA HIS A 67 -9.65 -0.51 -3.84
C HIS A 67 -8.62 0.60 -3.71
N PHE A 68 -8.35 1.05 -2.49
CA PHE A 68 -7.40 2.12 -2.20
C PHE A 68 -6.50 1.74 -1.05
N VAL A 69 -5.21 2.05 -1.18
CA VAL A 69 -4.24 1.86 -0.11
C VAL A 69 -4.04 3.19 0.61
N VAL A 70 -4.18 3.17 1.93
CA VAL A 70 -4.03 4.34 2.81
C VAL A 70 -3.06 4.04 3.95
N HIS A 71 -2.36 5.04 4.49
CA HIS A 71 -1.67 4.91 5.78
C HIS A 71 -1.82 6.14 6.68
N PRO A 72 -1.82 5.97 8.01
CA PRO A 72 -2.13 7.04 8.96
C PRO A 72 -0.92 7.92 9.34
N GLY A 73 0.28 7.54 8.90
CA GLY A 73 1.52 8.14 9.41
C GLY A 73 1.85 7.62 10.81
N VAL A 74 2.63 8.38 11.58
CA VAL A 74 3.02 8.04 12.95
C VAL A 74 2.01 8.66 13.91
N VAL A 75 1.06 7.83 14.36
CA VAL A 75 0.05 8.18 15.36
C VAL A 75 0.52 7.73 16.74
N TYR A 76 0.33 8.58 17.74
CA TYR A 76 0.54 8.22 19.13
C TYR A 76 -0.63 7.34 19.61
N THR A 77 -0.35 6.06 19.84
CA THR A 77 -1.31 5.08 20.33
C THR A 77 -0.74 4.36 21.55
N ALA A 78 -1.59 3.74 22.35
CA ALA A 78 -1.18 3.04 23.57
C ALA A 78 -0.52 1.66 23.32
N ILE A 79 -0.26 1.27 22.07
CA ILE A 79 0.19 -0.08 21.70
C ILE A 79 1.55 -0.43 22.31
N ASP A 80 2.37 0.58 22.59
CA ASP A 80 3.74 0.44 23.05
C ASP A 80 3.90 0.74 24.56
N VAL A 81 2.81 1.10 25.26
CA VAL A 81 2.82 1.39 26.71
C VAL A 81 3.29 0.19 27.52
N VAL A 82 2.87 -1.01 27.12
CA VAL A 82 3.21 -2.26 27.81
C VAL A 82 4.70 -2.61 27.65
N LEU A 83 5.32 -2.19 26.54
CA LEU A 83 6.72 -2.50 26.22
C LEU A 83 7.69 -1.45 26.79
N LEU A 84 7.33 -0.16 26.75
CA LEU A 84 8.23 0.95 27.11
C LEU A 84 8.02 1.49 28.54
N GLY A 85 6.87 1.20 29.17
CA GLY A 85 6.49 1.80 30.44
C GLY A 85 6.05 3.27 30.29
N ALA A 86 5.32 3.78 31.29
CA ALA A 86 4.63 5.06 31.20
C ALA A 86 5.55 6.26 30.95
N PHE A 87 6.76 6.26 31.54
CA PHE A 87 7.71 7.38 31.39
C PHE A 87 8.26 7.48 29.96
N LEU A 88 8.79 6.37 29.41
CA LEU A 88 9.34 6.37 28.05
C LEU A 88 8.25 6.60 27.01
N HIS A 89 7.02 6.15 27.28
CA HIS A 89 5.87 6.44 26.43
C HIS A 89 5.60 7.95 26.32
N GLN A 90 5.67 8.70 27.42
CA GLN A 90 5.53 10.17 27.39
C GLN A 90 6.73 10.84 26.72
N LEU A 91 7.95 10.34 26.94
CA LEU A 91 9.13 10.85 26.27
C LEU A 91 9.04 10.66 24.74
N LYS A 92 8.58 9.50 24.28
CA LYS A 92 8.31 9.23 22.86
C LYS A 92 7.32 10.24 22.27
N HIS A 93 6.26 10.56 23.02
CA HIS A 93 5.27 11.54 22.58
C HIS A 93 5.91 12.91 22.36
N LEU A 94 6.77 13.37 23.28
CA LEU A 94 7.54 14.60 23.12
C LEU A 94 8.45 14.55 21.89
N VAL A 95 9.15 13.43 21.67
CA VAL A 95 10.01 13.23 20.50
C VAL A 95 9.21 13.34 19.20
N PHE A 96 7.97 12.83 19.14
CA PHE A 96 7.13 12.99 17.96
C PHE A 96 6.81 14.46 17.64
N TYR A 97 6.55 15.29 18.65
CA TYR A 97 6.36 16.74 18.45
C TYR A 97 7.63 17.43 17.98
N VAL A 98 8.79 17.06 18.53
CA VAL A 98 10.09 17.57 18.06
C VAL A 98 10.33 17.17 16.60
N ALA A 99 10.10 15.91 16.24
CA ALA A 99 10.25 15.42 14.87
C ALA A 99 9.33 16.17 13.89
N ARG A 100 8.07 16.42 14.27
CA ARG A 100 7.16 17.25 13.47
C ARG A 100 7.70 18.68 13.32
N PHE A 101 8.16 19.29 14.39
CA PHE A 101 8.65 20.67 14.38
C PHE A 101 9.88 20.83 13.47
N VAL A 102 10.81 19.88 13.50
CA VAL A 102 12.01 19.84 12.62
C VAL A 102 11.63 19.58 11.15
N GLY A 103 10.39 19.19 10.87
CA GLY A 103 9.82 19.15 9.53
C GLY A 103 9.37 17.77 9.06
N SER A 104 9.27 16.77 9.94
CA SER A 104 8.73 15.47 9.55
C SER A 104 7.21 15.57 9.30
N PRO A 105 6.74 15.38 8.06
CA PRO A 105 5.32 15.51 7.75
C PRO A 105 4.52 14.28 8.17
N HIS A 106 5.18 13.14 8.39
CA HIS A 106 4.52 11.87 8.70
C HIS A 106 4.11 11.72 10.16
N HIS A 107 4.58 12.59 11.05
CA HIS A 107 4.20 12.56 12.46
C HIS A 107 2.82 13.21 12.62
N THR A 108 1.75 12.44 12.39
CA THR A 108 0.36 12.90 12.54
C THR A 108 -0.08 13.00 13.99
N ILE A 109 0.55 12.22 14.88
CA ILE A 109 0.45 12.17 16.35
C ILE A 109 -0.96 11.88 16.87
N THR A 110 -1.98 12.61 16.44
CA THR A 110 -3.37 12.41 16.86
C THR A 110 -4.08 11.42 15.94
N THR A 111 -5.03 10.68 16.51
CA THR A 111 -5.91 9.77 15.74
C THR A 111 -6.74 10.52 14.70
N TRP A 112 -7.15 11.75 15.03
CA TRP A 112 -7.85 12.65 14.11
C TRP A 112 -7.03 12.91 12.84
N ASN A 113 -5.78 13.37 12.98
CA ASN A 113 -4.92 13.62 11.83
C ASN A 113 -4.56 12.32 11.12
N GLY A 114 -4.35 11.22 11.86
CA GLY A 114 -4.10 9.90 11.27
C GLY A 114 -5.24 9.40 10.39
N ALA A 115 -6.49 9.77 10.69
CA ALA A 115 -7.67 9.36 9.92
C ALA A 115 -7.85 10.13 8.59
N SER A 116 -7.16 11.25 8.39
CA SER A 116 -7.43 12.18 7.28
C SER A 116 -7.38 11.55 5.89
N ALA A 117 -6.38 10.72 5.57
CA ALA A 117 -6.32 10.05 4.28
C ALA A 117 -7.46 9.05 4.08
N ALA A 118 -7.81 8.29 5.12
CA ALA A 118 -8.92 7.34 5.05
C ALA A 118 -10.27 8.06 4.86
N VAL A 119 -10.52 9.14 5.61
CA VAL A 119 -11.72 9.97 5.48
C VAL A 119 -11.77 10.63 4.10
N HIS A 120 -10.65 11.17 3.62
CA HIS A 120 -10.57 11.77 2.30
C HIS A 120 -10.92 10.75 1.21
N VAL A 121 -10.33 9.55 1.24
CA VAL A 121 -10.64 8.50 0.25
C VAL A 121 -12.08 7.99 0.38
N ALA A 122 -12.65 7.98 1.57
CA ALA A 122 -14.04 7.60 1.77
C ALA A 122 -15.02 8.63 1.18
N LEU A 123 -14.71 9.92 1.26
CA LEU A 123 -15.64 11.01 0.90
C LEU A 123 -15.38 11.64 -0.48
N ALA A 124 -14.14 11.68 -0.95
CA ALA A 124 -13.78 12.33 -2.21
C ALA A 124 -14.48 11.67 -3.41
N SER A 125 -14.80 12.44 -4.44
CA SER A 125 -15.28 11.86 -5.69
C SER A 125 -14.16 11.05 -6.36
N LEU A 126 -14.49 9.85 -6.86
CA LEU A 126 -13.54 8.93 -7.49
C LEU A 126 -12.82 9.55 -8.70
N ALA A 127 -13.42 10.57 -9.32
CA ALA A 127 -12.82 11.30 -10.44
C ALA A 127 -11.55 12.09 -10.04
N TYR A 128 -11.37 12.40 -8.75
CA TYR A 128 -10.28 13.25 -8.26
C TYR A 128 -9.28 12.50 -7.36
N ILE A 129 -9.47 11.20 -7.12
CA ILE A 129 -8.54 10.43 -6.30
C ILE A 129 -7.41 9.93 -7.20
N PRO A 130 -6.14 10.31 -6.95
CA PRO A 130 -5.02 9.76 -7.68
C PRO A 130 -4.90 8.27 -7.36
N VAL A 131 -5.15 7.44 -8.36
CA VAL A 131 -5.09 5.98 -8.22
C VAL A 131 -3.75 5.43 -8.74
N PHE A 132 -3.19 6.12 -9.72
CA PHE A 132 -1.90 5.80 -10.33
C PHE A 132 -1.14 7.09 -10.62
N PHE A 133 0.18 7.00 -10.56
CA PHE A 133 1.08 8.01 -11.10
C PHE A 133 1.49 7.63 -12.52
N SER A 134 1.58 8.62 -13.41
CA SER A 134 2.20 8.42 -14.72
C SER A 134 3.70 8.19 -14.52
N SER A 135 4.27 7.12 -15.10
CA SER A 135 5.70 6.81 -14.94
C SER A 135 6.62 7.71 -15.80
N ALA A 136 6.15 8.88 -16.21
CA ALA A 136 7.02 9.88 -16.84
C ALA A 136 8.03 10.34 -15.78
N SER A 137 9.27 9.87 -15.94
CA SER A 137 10.44 10.09 -15.07
C SER A 137 10.45 9.27 -13.77
N ALA A 138 10.95 8.04 -13.87
CA ALA A 138 11.88 7.53 -12.87
C ALA A 138 13.19 8.37 -12.97
N ASP A 139 13.10 9.66 -12.62
CA ASP A 139 14.29 10.43 -12.32
C ASP A 139 14.76 9.99 -10.93
N LYS A 140 16.05 9.67 -10.87
CA LYS A 140 16.74 9.15 -9.69
C LYS A 140 16.43 10.01 -8.45
N PRO A 141 16.39 9.41 -7.25
CA PRO A 141 16.25 10.18 -6.03
C PRO A 141 17.39 11.20 -5.94
N SER A 142 17.01 12.47 -5.79
CA SER A 142 17.85 13.60 -5.39
C SER A 142 18.90 13.17 -4.36
N MET A 143 20.12 12.89 -4.80
CA MET A 143 21.28 12.91 -3.93
C MET A 143 21.70 14.37 -3.73
N THR A 144 21.84 14.71 -2.45
CA THR A 144 22.35 15.97 -1.91
C THR A 144 23.64 16.42 -2.60
N ALA A 145 23.74 17.71 -2.88
CA ALA A 145 24.92 18.36 -3.44
C ALA A 145 26.11 18.27 -2.48
N HIS A 146 26.94 17.23 -2.61
CA HIS A 146 28.33 17.19 -2.15
C HIS A 146 29.04 15.97 -2.75
N GLU A 147 29.36 16.01 -4.04
CA GLU A 147 30.48 15.25 -4.62
C GLU A 147 30.80 15.79 -6.02
N ILE A 148 31.47 16.95 -6.05
CA ILE A 148 32.25 17.38 -7.21
C ILE A 148 33.59 16.68 -7.08
N SER A 149 33.83 15.65 -7.90
CA SER A 149 35.13 15.40 -8.56
C SER A 149 35.21 13.95 -9.03
N SER A 150 35.32 13.79 -10.36
CA SER A 150 36.30 12.95 -11.07
C SER A 150 35.73 11.99 -12.12
N LYS A 151 36.09 12.30 -13.38
CA LYS A 151 36.27 11.42 -14.56
C LYS A 151 34.98 10.74 -15.11
N SER A 152 34.77 10.51 -16.40
CA SER A 152 35.41 10.83 -17.68
C SER A 152 34.49 10.25 -18.77
N ASN A 153 34.35 10.94 -19.91
CA ASN A 153 34.00 10.46 -21.26
C ASN A 153 33.20 9.14 -21.42
N SER A 154 31.99 9.22 -21.98
CA SER A 154 31.56 8.34 -23.09
C SER A 154 30.21 8.77 -23.69
N THR A 155 30.26 9.12 -24.98
CA THR A 155 29.33 8.74 -26.05
C THR A 155 27.84 9.04 -25.90
N THR A 156 27.42 10.03 -26.68
CA THR A 156 26.06 10.28 -27.18
C THR A 156 25.41 8.98 -27.68
N ALA A 157 24.37 8.51 -26.97
CA ALA A 157 23.46 7.49 -27.48
C ALA A 157 22.02 8.01 -27.35
N ASN A 158 21.49 8.49 -28.47
CA ASN A 158 20.06 8.68 -28.67
C ASN A 158 19.36 7.33 -28.52
N GLY A 159 18.67 7.12 -27.40
CA GLY A 159 17.82 5.96 -27.18
C GLY A 159 16.37 6.39 -27.00
N THR A 160 15.57 6.27 -28.06
CA THR A 160 14.10 6.38 -28.03
C THR A 160 13.52 5.27 -27.16
N ALA A 161 13.27 5.54 -25.89
CA ALA A 161 12.57 4.65 -24.97
C ALA A 161 11.05 4.70 -25.21
N ASN A 162 10.58 4.15 -26.33
CA ASN A 162 9.16 3.91 -26.58
C ASN A 162 8.74 2.52 -26.04
N GLY A 163 8.88 2.33 -24.73
CA GLY A 163 8.21 1.23 -24.01
C GLY A 163 6.88 1.73 -23.44
N PRO A 164 5.83 0.90 -23.33
CA PRO A 164 4.63 1.29 -22.63
C PRO A 164 4.96 1.61 -21.17
N VAL A 165 4.75 2.87 -20.79
CA VAL A 165 4.86 3.38 -19.42
C VAL A 165 3.82 2.66 -18.55
N HIS A 166 4.28 1.79 -17.65
CA HIS A 166 3.40 1.11 -16.71
C HIS A 166 2.98 2.07 -15.59
N PRO A 167 1.68 2.33 -15.39
CA PRO A 167 1.21 3.22 -14.35
C PRO A 167 1.52 2.64 -12.96
N ILE A 168 2.13 3.44 -12.08
CA ILE A 168 2.52 2.99 -10.74
C ILE A 168 1.37 3.27 -9.77
N PRO A 169 0.86 2.27 -9.02
CA PRO A 169 -0.23 2.48 -8.09
C PRO A 169 0.12 3.48 -6.99
N ALA A 170 -0.86 4.29 -6.59
CA ALA A 170 -0.73 5.28 -5.55
C ALA A 170 -1.18 4.75 -4.17
N ARG A 171 -0.43 5.11 -3.14
CA ARG A 171 -0.77 4.96 -1.73
C ARG A 171 -1.02 6.34 -1.14
N LEU A 172 -2.23 6.58 -0.64
CA LEU A 172 -2.58 7.85 0.01
C LEU A 172 -2.15 7.84 1.47
N HIS A 173 -1.85 9.01 2.02
CA HIS A 173 -1.33 9.08 3.37
C HIS A 173 -1.65 10.35 4.12
N SER A 174 -1.92 10.17 5.41
CA SER A 174 -2.13 11.26 6.34
C SER A 174 -0.79 11.87 6.69
N ILE A 175 -0.69 13.19 6.51
CA ILE A 175 0.49 13.97 6.87
C ILE A 175 0.04 15.25 7.59
N THR A 176 0.97 15.91 8.26
CA THR A 176 0.75 17.19 8.91
C THR A 176 1.84 18.18 8.52
N ASP A 177 1.50 19.46 8.48
CA ASP A 177 2.52 20.51 8.47
C ASP A 177 3.23 20.60 9.84
N ARG A 178 4.19 21.53 9.96
CA ARG A 178 4.92 21.77 11.21
C ARG A 178 4.02 22.21 12.36
N MET A 179 2.89 22.85 12.06
CA MET A 179 1.91 23.35 13.04
C MET A 179 0.86 22.29 13.42
N GLY A 180 0.87 21.13 12.77
CA GLY A 180 -0.08 20.04 13.02
C GLY A 180 -1.35 20.11 12.17
N THR A 181 -1.43 21.01 11.19
CA THR A 181 -2.53 21.07 10.22
C THR A 181 -2.52 19.81 9.37
N SER A 182 -3.66 19.10 9.30
CA SER A 182 -3.74 17.85 8.56
C SER A 182 -3.83 18.07 7.05
N LEU A 183 -3.09 17.26 6.32
CA LEU A 183 -3.07 17.20 4.86
C LEU A 183 -3.12 15.73 4.41
N VAL A 184 -3.48 15.52 3.14
CA VAL A 184 -3.45 14.20 2.49
C VAL A 184 -2.44 14.24 1.37
N GLY A 185 -1.44 13.36 1.43
CA GLY A 185 -0.49 13.15 0.36
C GLY A 185 -0.77 11.85 -0.38
N ALA A 186 -0.09 11.66 -1.50
CA ALA A 186 -0.06 10.41 -2.24
C ALA A 186 1.37 10.12 -2.67
N GLN A 187 1.76 8.86 -2.60
CA GLN A 187 3.09 8.40 -3.01
C GLN A 187 2.98 7.08 -3.79
N PRO A 188 3.92 6.79 -4.71
CA PRO A 188 3.94 5.50 -5.39
C PRO A 188 4.19 4.36 -4.41
N ILE A 189 3.63 3.19 -4.68
CA ILE A 189 4.02 1.96 -3.99
C ILE A 189 5.48 1.64 -4.33
N LYS A 190 6.31 1.49 -3.29
CA LYS A 190 7.74 1.23 -3.42
C LYS A 190 7.99 -0.09 -4.18
N ALA A 191 8.99 -0.12 -5.05
CA ALA A 191 9.40 -1.30 -5.82
C ALA A 191 8.24 -2.01 -6.55
N TRP A 192 7.20 -1.29 -6.97
CA TRP A 192 6.04 -1.88 -7.66
C TRP A 192 6.45 -2.67 -8.90
N GLY A 193 7.35 -2.14 -9.74
CA GLY A 193 7.78 -2.82 -10.96
C GLY A 193 8.45 -4.17 -10.73
N GLU A 194 9.13 -4.34 -9.59
CA GLU A 194 9.79 -5.59 -9.20
C GLU A 194 8.80 -6.61 -8.63
N HIS A 195 7.75 -6.13 -7.96
CA HIS A 195 6.78 -6.97 -7.24
C HIS A 195 5.38 -7.03 -7.88
N GLU A 196 5.20 -6.52 -9.10
CA GLU A 196 3.89 -6.57 -9.78
C GLU A 196 3.41 -8.02 -9.95
N GLU A 197 4.27 -8.94 -10.37
CA GLU A 197 3.90 -10.36 -10.52
C GLU A 197 3.55 -10.99 -9.17
N GLU A 198 4.28 -10.63 -8.12
CA GLU A 198 4.04 -11.10 -6.75
C GLU A 198 2.69 -10.63 -6.20
N SER A 199 2.27 -9.41 -6.55
CA SER A 199 0.93 -8.91 -6.20
C SER A 199 -0.19 -9.80 -6.76
N VAL A 200 -0.03 -10.30 -7.99
CA VAL A 200 -0.98 -11.22 -8.63
C VAL A 200 -1.01 -12.55 -7.90
N LYS A 201 0.17 -13.09 -7.52
CA LYS A 201 0.29 -14.35 -6.78
C LYS A 201 -0.36 -14.26 -5.41
N LEU A 202 -0.11 -13.19 -4.65
CA LEU A 202 -0.71 -12.96 -3.33
C LEU A 202 -2.24 -12.94 -3.40
N VAL A 203 -2.83 -12.16 -4.31
CA VAL A 203 -4.29 -12.11 -4.47
C VAL A 203 -4.85 -13.48 -4.87
N ASN A 204 -4.17 -14.21 -5.75
CA ASN A 204 -4.62 -15.54 -6.15
C ASN A 204 -4.51 -16.57 -5.02
N ARG A 205 -3.54 -16.45 -4.11
CA ARG A 205 -3.46 -17.30 -2.90
C ARG A 205 -4.66 -17.05 -1.99
N CYS A 206 -5.00 -15.77 -1.73
CA CYS A 206 -6.19 -15.43 -0.97
C CYS A 206 -7.47 -15.98 -1.61
N GLU A 207 -7.61 -15.86 -2.93
CA GLU A 207 -8.75 -16.39 -3.66
C GLU A 207 -8.83 -17.93 -3.54
N LYS A 208 -7.74 -18.65 -3.76
CA LYS A 208 -7.70 -20.12 -3.60
C LYS A 208 -8.08 -20.57 -2.19
N LEU A 209 -7.60 -19.86 -1.17
CA LEU A 209 -7.95 -20.14 0.22
C LEU A 209 -9.45 -19.96 0.46
N TYR A 210 -10.02 -18.84 -0.01
CA TYR A 210 -11.45 -18.57 0.09
C TYR A 210 -12.29 -19.65 -0.62
N GLN A 211 -11.92 -20.04 -1.83
CA GLN A 211 -12.61 -21.08 -2.59
C GLN A 211 -12.57 -22.44 -1.87
N SER A 212 -11.43 -22.78 -1.25
CA SER A 212 -11.28 -24.00 -0.47
C SER A 212 -12.23 -24.04 0.73
N PHE A 213 -12.34 -22.92 1.48
CA PHE A 213 -13.30 -22.81 2.59
C PHE A 213 -14.74 -22.84 2.10
N ALA A 214 -15.06 -22.13 1.02
CA ALA A 214 -16.41 -22.12 0.47
C ALA A 214 -16.85 -23.52 0.02
N ALA A 215 -15.95 -24.28 -0.63
CA ALA A 215 -16.20 -25.66 -1.02
C ALA A 215 -16.41 -26.58 0.20
N ALA A 216 -15.59 -26.44 1.25
CA ALA A 216 -15.74 -27.19 2.49
C ALA A 216 -17.08 -26.91 3.21
N GLU A 217 -17.61 -25.69 3.05
CA GLU A 217 -18.93 -25.27 3.56
C GLU A 217 -20.10 -25.62 2.61
N GLY A 218 -19.83 -26.24 1.46
CA GLY A 218 -20.85 -26.57 0.47
C GLY A 218 -21.42 -25.37 -0.31
N ARG A 219 -20.76 -24.21 -0.24
CA ARG A 219 -21.15 -23.01 -1.00
C ARG A 219 -20.69 -23.13 -2.45
N LYS A 220 -21.59 -22.91 -3.41
CA LYS A 220 -21.23 -22.71 -4.82
C LYS A 220 -20.76 -21.26 -5.01
N VAL A 221 -19.47 -21.06 -5.26
CA VAL A 221 -18.96 -19.74 -5.63
C VAL A 221 -19.03 -19.59 -7.14
N GLU A 222 -19.84 -18.65 -7.63
CA GLU A 222 -19.86 -18.30 -9.05
C GLU A 222 -18.57 -17.55 -9.42
N GLY A 223 -17.82 -18.07 -10.40
CA GLY A 223 -16.63 -17.42 -10.97
C GLY A 223 -15.27 -18.09 -10.71
N GLY A 224 -15.21 -19.24 -10.04
CA GLY A 224 -13.97 -20.02 -9.89
C GLY A 224 -13.61 -20.81 -11.16
N PRO A 225 -12.31 -21.04 -11.46
CA PRO A 225 -11.92 -21.98 -12.52
C PRO A 225 -12.47 -23.37 -12.19
N ALA A 226 -12.96 -24.08 -13.20
CA ALA A 226 -13.62 -25.37 -13.06
C ALA A 226 -12.84 -26.32 -12.14
N SER A 227 -13.54 -26.87 -11.15
CA SER A 227 -13.02 -27.84 -10.20
C SER A 227 -12.49 -29.08 -10.94
N ASN A 228 -11.17 -29.28 -10.91
CA ASN A 228 -10.60 -30.62 -10.94
C ASN A 228 -9.95 -30.85 -9.58
N GLY A 229 -10.38 -31.92 -8.93
CA GLY A 229 -10.12 -32.21 -7.53
C GLY A 229 -8.63 -32.32 -7.22
N ASP A 230 -8.21 -31.56 -6.23
CA ASP A 230 -7.19 -31.92 -5.24
C ASP A 230 -7.21 -30.85 -4.15
N VAL A 231 -8.08 -31.05 -3.15
CA VAL A 231 -8.21 -30.14 -1.99
C VAL A 231 -7.56 -30.77 -0.74
N ALA A 232 -6.67 -31.75 -0.90
CA ALA A 232 -6.09 -32.47 0.23
C ALA A 232 -4.78 -31.88 0.79
N ASP A 233 -4.03 -31.06 0.04
CA ASP A 233 -2.66 -30.66 0.44
C ASP A 233 -2.49 -29.22 0.94
N ALA A 234 -3.55 -28.41 1.00
CA ALA A 234 -3.41 -26.95 1.21
C ALA A 234 -3.27 -26.48 2.68
N LEU A 235 -3.12 -27.38 3.66
CA LEU A 235 -3.01 -26.98 5.07
C LEU A 235 -1.62 -27.13 5.69
N LEU A 236 -0.63 -27.70 5.00
CA LEU A 236 0.72 -27.85 5.53
C LEU A 236 1.78 -27.80 4.41
N THR A 237 2.17 -26.61 3.95
CA THR A 237 3.53 -26.32 3.43
C THR A 237 3.77 -24.82 3.28
#